data_AF-A0A3D4EVZ3-F1
#
_entry.id   AF-A0A3D4EVZ3-F1
#
_cell.length_a   1.000
_cell.length_b   1.000
_cell.length_c   1.000
_cell.angle_alpha   90.00
_cell.angle_beta   90.00
_cell.angle_gamma   90.00
#
_symmetry.space_group_name_H-M   'P 1'
#
loop_
_entity.id
_entity.type
_entity.pdbx_description
1 polymer ?
#
loop_
_entity_poly.entity_id
_entity_poly.type
_entity_poly.pdbx_seq_one_letter_code
_entity_poly.pdbx_strand_id
1 'polypeptide(L)'
;MLELEHSQSKRKVFLFQTDMDVVSDGSDGDRVPRMPDKIVNSANYQPFTSYGWKKTGEVENPMITGWNKMLAEAKAKGNSSEVKRLSAGITDLRRRSFLIAEYDPFVVIPVFILQDRESAWAPNVGDYVAVIYGEKVYPAIVGDGGPNFKIGEASLRMAKALNPKSTPYTAPVSSLGVTYIVFPRTSGTWKAPDYSSWKTECAKLIDEIGGLGEGYKLHEWSNTLPKISKEK
;
A
#
# COMPACT_ATOMS: atom_id res chain seq x y z
N MET A 1 8.62 -13.50 -13.19
CA MET A 1 8.03 -12.19 -13.54
C MET A 1 8.13 -12.04 -15.04
N LEU A 2 7.14 -11.43 -15.68
CA LEU A 2 7.06 -11.27 -17.13
C LEU A 2 6.80 -9.81 -17.46
N GLU A 3 7.60 -9.27 -18.37
CA GLU A 3 7.37 -7.98 -19.03
C GLU A 3 6.58 -8.26 -20.31
N LEU A 4 5.33 -7.80 -20.35
CA LEU A 4 4.40 -8.08 -21.43
C LEU A 4 3.96 -6.76 -22.08
N GLU A 5 3.69 -6.79 -23.37
CA GLU A 5 3.07 -5.69 -24.10
C GLU A 5 1.94 -6.23 -24.97
N HIS A 6 0.74 -5.67 -24.80
CA HIS A 6 -0.38 -6.04 -25.63
C HIS A 6 -0.16 -5.55 -27.07
N SER A 7 -0.30 -6.44 -28.06
CA SER A 7 0.14 -6.19 -29.44
C SER A 7 -0.59 -5.03 -30.13
N GLN A 8 -1.86 -4.81 -29.80
CA GLN A 8 -2.71 -3.78 -30.40
C GLN A 8 -2.70 -2.48 -29.60
N SER A 9 -3.07 -2.51 -28.32
CA SER A 9 -3.17 -1.32 -27.46
C SER A 9 -1.80 -0.78 -27.02
N LYS A 10 -0.73 -1.58 -27.17
CA LYS A 10 0.61 -1.28 -26.66
C LYS A 10 0.67 -1.11 -25.14
N ARG A 11 -0.37 -1.54 -24.42
CA ARG A 11 -0.38 -1.52 -22.96
C ARG A 11 0.70 -2.45 -22.44
N LYS A 12 1.64 -1.88 -21.71
CA LYS A 12 2.65 -2.61 -20.95
C LYS A 12 2.05 -3.16 -19.66
N VAL A 13 2.47 -4.37 -19.32
CA VAL A 13 2.09 -5.09 -18.11
C VAL A 13 3.33 -5.70 -17.49
N PHE A 14 3.46 -5.55 -16.18
CA PHE A 14 4.41 -6.31 -15.39
C PHE A 14 3.64 -7.37 -14.61
N LEU A 15 3.78 -8.63 -15.03
CA LEU A 15 3.04 -9.76 -14.50
C LEU A 15 3.92 -10.61 -13.59
N PHE A 16 3.41 -10.96 -12.42
CA PHE A 16 4.03 -11.96 -11.57
C PHE A 16 3.00 -12.75 -10.78
N GLN A 17 3.39 -13.94 -10.33
CA GLN A 17 2.58 -14.81 -9.50
C GLN A 17 3.42 -15.26 -8.32
N THR A 18 2.84 -15.27 -7.13
CA THR A 18 3.50 -15.68 -5.87
C THR A 18 2.43 -16.13 -4.86
N ASP A 19 2.88 -16.49 -3.66
CA ASP A 19 2.05 -16.48 -2.45
C ASP A 19 1.60 -15.05 -2.10
N MET A 20 1.02 -14.81 -0.92
CA MET A 20 0.81 -13.44 -0.45
C MET A 20 1.17 -13.32 1.01
N ASP A 21 2.03 -12.37 1.33
CA ASP A 21 2.30 -11.97 2.71
C ASP A 21 1.67 -10.60 3.03
N VAL A 22 1.77 -10.18 4.29
CA VAL A 22 1.00 -9.08 4.84
C VAL A 22 1.91 -7.94 5.29
N VAL A 23 1.61 -6.72 4.83
CA VAL A 23 2.05 -5.48 5.47
C VAL A 23 0.90 -4.93 6.30
N SER A 24 1.19 -4.45 7.51
CA SER A 24 0.21 -3.86 8.43
C SER A 24 0.45 -2.38 8.72
N ASP A 25 1.47 -1.82 8.09
CA ASP A 25 2.02 -0.50 8.34
C ASP A 25 1.23 0.64 7.66
N GLY A 26 1.65 1.87 7.97
CA GLY A 26 1.10 3.10 7.40
C GLY A 26 0.18 3.87 8.34
N SER A 27 -0.02 5.17 8.06
CA SER A 27 -0.79 6.04 8.95
C SER A 27 -1.35 7.27 8.24
N ASP A 28 -2.53 7.71 8.68
CA ASP A 28 -3.12 8.97 8.25
C ASP A 28 -3.96 9.56 9.38
N GLY A 29 -3.46 10.62 10.02
CA GLY A 29 -4.18 11.31 11.10
C GLY A 29 -5.51 11.94 10.68
N ASP A 30 -5.70 12.24 9.38
CA ASP A 30 -6.95 12.81 8.88
C ASP A 30 -8.07 11.76 8.78
N ARG A 31 -7.71 10.49 8.57
CA ARG A 31 -8.66 9.37 8.38
C ARG A 31 -8.74 8.43 9.58
N VAL A 32 -7.65 8.29 10.34
CA VAL A 32 -7.54 7.46 11.54
C VAL A 32 -6.80 8.27 12.62
N PRO A 33 -7.52 9.14 13.36
CA PRO A 33 -6.91 10.06 14.32
C PRO A 33 -6.48 9.38 15.62
N ARG A 34 -6.86 8.12 15.85
CA ARG A 34 -6.51 7.33 17.02
C ARG A 34 -6.03 5.96 16.58
N MET A 35 -4.89 5.51 17.09
CA MET A 35 -4.36 4.16 16.89
C MET A 35 -4.18 3.47 18.24
N PRO A 36 -4.28 2.13 18.30
CA PRO A 36 -4.05 1.38 19.53
C PRO A 36 -2.68 1.66 20.13
N ASP A 37 -2.58 1.72 21.46
CA ASP A 37 -1.31 1.99 22.16
C ASP A 37 -0.21 0.99 21.79
N LYS A 38 -0.56 -0.27 21.55
CA LYS A 38 0.39 -1.30 21.09
C LYS A 38 1.04 -0.97 19.74
N ILE A 39 0.33 -0.24 18.87
CA ILE A 39 0.83 0.21 17.58
C ILE A 39 1.66 1.48 17.80
N VAL A 40 1.10 2.47 18.50
CA VAL A 40 1.76 3.76 18.76
C VAL A 40 3.12 3.57 19.43
N ASN A 41 3.23 2.65 20.38
CA ASN A 41 4.47 2.40 21.12
C ASN A 41 5.32 1.25 20.53
N SER A 42 5.01 0.75 19.34
CA SER A 42 5.80 -0.31 18.69
C SER A 42 7.04 0.23 17.99
N ALA A 43 8.19 -0.42 18.20
CA ALA A 43 9.42 -0.13 17.46
C ALA A 43 9.40 -0.71 16.03
N ASN A 44 8.53 -1.69 15.76
CA ASN A 44 8.47 -2.39 14.48
C ASN A 44 7.43 -1.80 13.51
N TYR A 45 6.54 -0.95 14.01
CA TYR A 45 5.49 -0.34 13.18
C TYR A 45 6.04 0.86 12.41
N GLN A 46 5.93 0.84 11.09
CA GLN A 46 6.35 1.94 10.23
C GLN A 46 5.12 2.77 9.84
N PRO A 47 5.04 4.05 10.23
CA PRO A 47 3.85 4.86 9.93
C PRO A 47 3.86 5.44 8.50
N PHE A 48 4.82 5.05 7.67
CA PHE A 48 5.02 5.56 6.31
C PHE A 48 4.78 4.46 5.30
N THR A 49 4.22 4.84 4.16
CA THR A 49 4.33 4.10 2.90
C THR A 49 5.04 4.98 1.89
N SER A 50 5.63 4.40 0.84
CA SER A 50 6.22 5.18 -0.24
C SER A 50 5.19 6.08 -0.93
N TYR A 51 3.96 5.58 -1.14
CA TYR A 51 2.84 6.40 -1.58
C TYR A 51 2.34 7.27 -0.42
N GLY A 52 2.37 8.59 -0.59
CA GLY A 52 1.89 9.52 0.42
C GLY A 52 1.60 10.90 -0.16
N TRP A 53 0.60 11.58 0.37
CA TRP A 53 0.13 12.87 -0.14
C TRP A 53 0.28 13.96 0.91
N LYS A 54 0.18 15.21 0.48
CA LYS A 54 0.18 16.35 1.40
C LYS A 54 -1.04 16.24 2.32
N LYS A 55 -0.78 16.35 3.62
CA LYS A 55 -1.82 16.37 4.65
C LYS A 55 -2.72 17.60 4.44
N THR A 56 -4.02 17.41 4.64
CA THR A 56 -5.03 18.47 4.42
C THR A 56 -5.76 18.88 5.69
N GLY A 57 -5.88 17.98 6.67
CA GLY A 57 -6.49 18.27 7.96
C GLY A 57 -5.49 18.72 9.02
N GLU A 58 -6.04 19.14 10.15
CA GLU A 58 -5.29 19.71 11.28
C GLU A 58 -4.95 18.68 12.36
N VAL A 59 -5.55 17.48 12.29
CA VAL A 59 -5.38 16.45 13.32
C VAL A 59 -3.97 15.86 13.24
N GLU A 60 -3.19 15.96 14.31
CA GLU A 60 -1.83 15.40 14.34
C GLU A 60 -1.85 13.88 14.10
N ASN A 61 -0.86 13.36 13.37
CA ASN A 61 -0.75 11.94 13.14
C ASN A 61 -0.54 11.20 14.48
N PRO A 62 -1.37 10.19 14.83
CA PRO A 62 -1.32 9.54 16.15
C PRO A 62 0.01 8.86 16.45
N MET A 63 0.81 8.55 15.44
CA MET A 63 2.12 7.90 15.60
C MET A 63 3.20 8.85 16.12
N ILE A 64 2.98 10.18 16.02
CA ILE A 64 3.94 11.18 16.50
C ILE A 64 4.18 11.06 18.01
N THR A 65 3.17 10.71 18.80
CA THR A 65 3.32 10.53 20.25
C THR A 65 4.35 9.44 20.59
N GLY A 66 4.26 8.27 19.95
CA GLY A 66 5.21 7.18 20.15
C GLY A 66 6.60 7.52 19.60
N TRP A 67 6.65 8.14 18.42
CA TRP A 67 7.90 8.57 17.80
C TRP A 67 8.66 9.62 18.62
N ASN A 68 7.94 10.52 19.32
CA ASN A 68 8.56 11.46 20.25
C ASN A 68 9.20 10.76 21.46
N LYS A 69 8.59 9.68 21.97
CA LYS A 69 9.19 8.88 23.06
C LYS A 69 10.47 8.19 22.58
N MET A 70 10.42 7.54 21.42
CA MET A 70 11.61 6.93 20.79
C MET A 70 12.71 7.98 20.55
N LEU A 71 12.34 9.20 20.16
CA LEU A 71 13.28 10.28 19.93
C LEU A 71 13.96 10.73 21.24
N ALA A 72 13.20 10.84 22.33
CA ALA A 72 13.75 11.16 23.65
C ALA A 72 14.74 10.07 24.12
N GLU A 73 14.39 8.80 23.94
CA GLU A 73 15.29 7.68 24.27
C GLU A 73 16.55 7.67 23.41
N ALA A 74 16.43 7.91 22.10
CA ALA A 74 17.56 7.99 21.19
C ALA A 74 18.52 9.13 21.58
N LYS A 75 17.98 10.28 21.99
CA LYS A 75 18.77 11.41 22.52
C LYS A 75 19.49 11.03 23.82
N ALA A 76 18.79 10.39 24.76
CA ALA A 76 19.39 9.96 26.02
C ALA A 76 20.52 8.93 25.81
N LYS A 77 20.40 8.08 24.78
CA LYS A 77 21.43 7.10 24.38
C LYS A 77 22.54 7.67 23.50
N GLY A 78 22.50 8.96 23.13
CA GLY A 78 23.47 9.56 22.22
C GLY A 78 23.44 9.00 20.79
N ASN A 79 22.34 8.38 20.36
CA ASN A 79 22.23 7.78 19.03
C ASN A 79 21.85 8.82 17.97
N SER A 80 22.83 9.56 17.47
CA SER A 80 22.64 10.65 16.51
C SER A 80 21.96 10.23 15.20
N SER A 81 22.21 9.01 14.72
CA SER A 81 21.57 8.48 13.50
C SER A 81 20.07 8.32 13.69
N GLU A 82 19.67 7.71 14.80
CA GLU A 82 18.27 7.48 15.13
C GLU A 82 17.55 8.79 15.45
N VAL A 83 18.22 9.73 16.12
CA VAL A 83 17.70 11.09 16.35
C VAL A 83 17.38 11.78 15.02
N LYS A 84 18.28 11.68 14.03
CA LYS A 84 18.06 12.26 12.70
C LYS A 84 16.88 11.60 11.98
N ARG A 85 16.82 10.27 11.98
CA ARG A 85 15.75 9.48 11.35
C ARG A 85 14.38 9.82 11.94
N LEU A 86 14.26 9.79 13.27
CA LEU A 86 13.01 10.08 13.99
C LEU A 86 12.58 11.54 13.83
N SER A 87 13.51 12.50 13.90
CA SER A 87 13.17 13.93 13.72
C SER A 87 12.67 14.22 12.30
N ALA A 88 13.29 13.62 11.28
CA ALA A 88 12.85 13.73 9.90
C ALA A 88 11.46 13.09 9.71
N GLY A 89 11.26 11.88 10.22
CA GLY A 89 9.98 11.19 10.15
C GLY A 89 8.84 11.94 10.86
N ILE A 90 9.08 12.48 12.05
CA ILE A 90 8.09 13.33 12.76
C ILE A 90 7.75 14.57 11.94
N THR A 91 8.74 15.21 11.31
CA THR A 91 8.51 16.36 10.43
C THR A 91 7.62 15.97 9.25
N ASP A 92 7.81 14.78 8.72
CA ASP A 92 7.06 14.27 7.58
C ASP A 92 5.63 13.86 7.97
N LEU A 93 5.44 13.17 9.10
CA LEU A 93 4.12 12.83 9.66
C LEU A 93 3.23 14.05 9.95
N ARG A 94 3.84 15.22 10.18
CA ARG A 94 3.11 16.50 10.33
C ARG A 94 2.65 17.10 9.01
N ARG A 95 3.29 16.73 7.89
CA ARG A 95 3.09 17.37 6.57
C ARG A 95 2.40 16.46 5.57
N ARG A 96 2.47 15.15 5.77
CA ARG A 96 1.97 14.14 4.84
C ARG A 96 1.08 13.11 5.53
N SER A 97 0.26 12.49 4.71
CA SER A 97 -0.58 11.33 5.03
C SER A 97 -0.19 10.18 4.13
N PHE A 98 -0.36 8.96 4.64
CA PHE A 98 0.07 7.73 3.97
C PHE A 98 -1.10 6.74 3.86
N LEU A 99 -0.90 5.68 3.08
CA LEU A 99 -1.83 4.57 3.06
C LEU A 99 -1.86 3.92 4.46
N ILE A 100 -2.97 3.27 4.81
CA ILE A 100 -3.12 2.51 6.04
C ILE A 100 -3.48 1.08 5.65
N ALA A 101 -2.59 0.12 5.91
CA ALA A 101 -2.76 -1.24 5.40
C ALA A 101 -4.05 -1.95 5.86
N GLU A 102 -4.62 -1.57 7.01
CA GLU A 102 -5.92 -2.11 7.45
C GLU A 102 -7.11 -1.60 6.62
N TYR A 103 -6.97 -0.45 5.96
CA TYR A 103 -8.08 0.23 5.26
C TYR A 103 -7.83 0.46 3.79
N ASP A 104 -6.60 0.46 3.28
CA ASP A 104 -6.33 0.81 1.89
C ASP A 104 -5.81 -0.42 1.13
N PRO A 105 -6.40 -0.80 -0.03
CA PRO A 105 -5.94 -1.92 -0.81
C PRO A 105 -4.72 -1.53 -1.66
N PHE A 106 -3.55 -1.99 -1.25
CA PHE A 106 -2.30 -1.80 -2.00
C PHE A 106 -1.40 -3.03 -1.95
N VAL A 107 -0.45 -3.07 -2.87
CA VAL A 107 0.62 -4.07 -2.93
C VAL A 107 1.98 -3.44 -2.70
N VAL A 108 2.94 -4.27 -2.32
CA VAL A 108 4.33 -3.89 -2.08
C VAL A 108 5.20 -4.56 -3.13
N ILE A 109 6.06 -3.76 -3.77
CA ILE A 109 7.00 -4.24 -4.79
C ILE A 109 8.41 -4.04 -4.26
N PRO A 110 9.33 -5.02 -4.40
CA PRO A 110 10.73 -4.85 -4.00
C PRO A 110 11.34 -3.55 -4.51
N VAL A 111 12.06 -2.83 -3.64
CA VAL A 111 12.66 -1.53 -3.97
C VAL A 111 13.57 -1.62 -5.20
N PHE A 112 14.32 -2.70 -5.39
CA PHE A 112 15.18 -2.85 -6.57
C PHE A 112 14.39 -2.87 -7.89
N ILE A 113 13.15 -3.38 -7.89
CA ILE A 113 12.26 -3.36 -9.07
C ILE A 113 11.73 -1.94 -9.28
N LEU A 114 11.32 -1.25 -8.21
CA LEU A 114 10.82 0.13 -8.28
C LEU A 114 11.89 1.14 -8.70
N GLN A 115 13.16 0.81 -8.46
CA GLN A 115 14.31 1.65 -8.79
C GLN A 115 14.84 1.41 -10.21
N ASP A 116 14.37 0.39 -10.91
CA ASP A 116 14.71 0.20 -12.32
C ASP A 116 14.05 1.30 -13.15
N ARG A 117 14.85 2.29 -13.54
CA ARG A 117 14.42 3.43 -14.36
C ARG A 117 14.65 3.20 -15.85
N GLU A 118 15.42 2.17 -16.20
CA GLU A 118 15.73 1.84 -17.58
C GLU A 118 14.61 1.00 -18.20
N SER A 119 13.99 0.10 -17.43
CA SER A 119 12.85 -0.68 -17.91
C SER A 119 11.58 0.18 -18.05
N ALA A 120 11.01 0.13 -19.26
CA ALA A 120 9.68 0.70 -19.52
C ALA A 120 8.55 -0.10 -18.86
N TRP A 121 8.82 -1.32 -18.40
CA TRP A 121 7.88 -2.20 -17.70
C TRP A 121 8.04 -2.18 -16.19
N ALA A 122 9.09 -1.56 -15.66
CA ALA A 122 9.29 -1.46 -14.21
C ALA A 122 8.11 -0.73 -13.53
N PRO A 123 7.46 -1.37 -12.54
CA PRO A 123 6.47 -0.75 -11.67
C PRO A 123 6.96 0.53 -11.00
N ASN A 124 6.02 1.44 -10.72
CA ASN A 124 6.24 2.62 -9.89
C ASN A 124 5.25 2.65 -8.75
N VAL A 125 5.65 3.30 -7.67
CA VAL A 125 4.72 3.69 -6.61
C VAL A 125 3.57 4.49 -7.23
N GLY A 126 2.34 4.12 -6.88
CA GLY A 126 1.10 4.70 -7.39
C GLY A 126 0.54 4.04 -8.66
N ASP A 127 1.31 3.22 -9.38
CA ASP A 127 0.80 2.50 -10.55
C ASP A 127 -0.36 1.58 -10.16
N TYR A 128 -1.38 1.49 -11.01
CA TYR A 128 -2.53 0.63 -10.78
C TYR A 128 -2.14 -0.83 -10.89
N VAL A 129 -2.79 -1.66 -10.06
CA VAL A 129 -2.57 -3.11 -10.00
C VAL A 129 -3.91 -3.82 -9.95
N ALA A 130 -4.05 -4.86 -10.75
CA ALA A 130 -5.10 -5.86 -10.60
C ALA A 130 -4.50 -7.11 -9.92
N VAL A 131 -4.97 -7.42 -8.72
CA VAL A 131 -4.59 -8.63 -7.98
C VAL A 131 -5.66 -9.69 -8.22
N ILE A 132 -5.28 -10.88 -8.66
CA ILE A 132 -6.20 -11.96 -9.04
C ILE A 132 -6.02 -13.13 -8.09
N TYR A 133 -7.12 -13.59 -7.50
CA TYR A 133 -7.17 -14.79 -6.68
C TYR A 133 -8.52 -15.48 -6.84
N GLY A 134 -8.49 -16.73 -7.32
CA GLY A 134 -9.69 -17.41 -7.82
C GLY A 134 -10.35 -16.61 -8.95
N GLU A 135 -11.67 -16.49 -8.91
CA GLU A 135 -12.48 -15.77 -9.91
C GLU A 135 -12.66 -14.27 -9.57
N LYS A 136 -11.85 -13.72 -8.66
CA LYS A 136 -11.94 -12.32 -8.24
C LYS A 136 -10.70 -11.54 -8.65
N VAL A 137 -10.95 -10.35 -9.17
CA VAL A 137 -9.93 -9.35 -9.52
C VAL A 137 -10.08 -8.16 -8.59
N TYR A 138 -9.05 -7.83 -7.84
CA TYR A 138 -9.05 -6.79 -6.83
C TYR A 138 -8.26 -5.57 -7.34
N PRO A 139 -8.91 -4.42 -7.56
CA PRO A 139 -8.22 -3.20 -7.95
C PRO A 139 -7.44 -2.64 -6.78
N ALA A 140 -6.20 -2.24 -7.02
CA ALA A 140 -5.27 -1.72 -6.03
C ALA A 140 -4.26 -0.78 -6.69
N ILE A 141 -3.31 -0.28 -5.91
CA ILE A 141 -2.12 0.41 -6.40
C ILE A 141 -0.85 -0.23 -5.84
N VAL A 142 0.29 0.04 -6.46
CA VAL A 142 1.60 -0.14 -5.84
C VAL A 142 1.75 0.92 -4.74
N GLY A 143 1.61 0.51 -3.49
CA GLY A 143 1.60 1.44 -2.35
C GLY A 143 2.96 1.66 -1.72
N ASP A 144 3.83 0.64 -1.78
CA ASP A 144 5.10 0.69 -1.07
C ASP A 144 6.24 -0.10 -1.73
N GLY A 145 7.46 0.24 -1.31
CA GLY A 145 8.69 -0.46 -1.62
C GLY A 145 9.07 -1.44 -0.52
N GLY A 146 9.18 -2.72 -0.88
CA GLY A 146 9.52 -3.80 0.05
C GLY A 146 10.99 -4.23 0.01
N PRO A 147 11.40 -5.17 0.88
CA PRO A 147 12.75 -5.70 0.89
C PRO A 147 13.07 -6.50 -0.39
N ASN A 148 14.36 -6.59 -0.73
CA ASN A 148 14.80 -7.20 -2.00
C ASN A 148 14.59 -8.72 -2.10
N PHE A 149 14.37 -9.40 -0.98
CA PHE A 149 14.29 -10.87 -0.92
C PHE A 149 12.86 -11.42 -0.88
N LYS A 150 11.83 -10.56 -1.00
CA LYS A 150 10.44 -10.95 -0.83
C LYS A 150 9.54 -10.21 -1.82
N ILE A 151 8.64 -10.94 -2.48
CA ILE A 151 7.62 -10.41 -3.38
C ILE A 151 6.25 -10.96 -2.97
N GLY A 152 5.17 -10.27 -3.31
CA GLY A 152 3.81 -10.72 -2.98
C GLY A 152 3.24 -10.16 -1.68
N GLU A 153 3.91 -9.18 -1.07
CA GLU A 153 3.36 -8.51 0.11
C GLU A 153 2.23 -7.54 -0.29
N ALA A 154 1.15 -7.55 0.49
CA ALA A 154 0.00 -6.69 0.28
C ALA A 154 -0.59 -6.22 1.61
N SER A 155 -1.35 -5.12 1.54
CA SER A 155 -2.07 -4.56 2.68
C SER A 155 -2.89 -5.62 3.44
N LEU A 156 -2.96 -5.49 4.77
CA LEU A 156 -3.83 -6.32 5.61
C LEU A 156 -5.28 -6.35 5.12
N ARG A 157 -5.76 -5.26 4.53
CA ARG A 157 -7.07 -5.19 3.88
C ARG A 157 -7.19 -6.18 2.72
N MET A 158 -6.22 -6.19 1.81
CA MET A 158 -6.17 -7.15 0.71
C MET A 158 -6.12 -8.58 1.25
N ALA A 159 -5.25 -8.83 2.23
CA ALA A 159 -5.12 -10.15 2.84
C ALA A 159 -6.44 -10.66 3.44
N LYS A 160 -7.16 -9.81 4.21
CA LYS A 160 -8.48 -10.14 4.77
C LYS A 160 -9.53 -10.39 3.67
N ALA A 161 -9.41 -9.76 2.51
CA ALA A 161 -10.33 -9.97 1.39
C ALA A 161 -10.12 -11.30 0.65
N LEU A 162 -8.88 -11.83 0.66
CA LEU A 162 -8.56 -13.17 0.15
C LEU A 162 -8.88 -14.24 1.20
N ASN A 163 -8.55 -13.98 2.47
CA ASN A 163 -8.80 -14.87 3.59
C ASN A 163 -9.17 -14.04 4.85
N PRO A 164 -10.43 -14.08 5.31
CA PRO A 164 -10.89 -13.30 6.47
C PRO A 164 -10.15 -13.58 7.78
N LYS A 165 -9.43 -14.70 7.89
CA LYS A 165 -8.63 -15.06 9.08
C LYS A 165 -7.23 -14.44 9.08
N SER A 166 -6.86 -13.71 8.02
CA SER A 166 -5.54 -13.09 7.92
C SER A 166 -5.30 -12.06 9.00
N THR A 167 -4.07 -12.05 9.51
CA THR A 167 -3.58 -11.10 10.51
C THR A 167 -2.24 -10.55 10.03
N PRO A 168 -1.66 -9.53 10.69
CA PRO A 168 -0.29 -9.11 10.41
C PRO A 168 0.75 -10.24 10.51
N TYR A 169 0.41 -11.36 11.17
CA TYR A 169 1.30 -12.51 11.38
C TYR A 169 0.78 -13.79 10.70
N THR A 170 -0.28 -13.69 9.90
CA THR A 170 -0.91 -14.84 9.26
C THR A 170 -1.25 -14.50 7.83
N ALA A 171 -0.44 -15.02 6.92
CA ALA A 171 -0.58 -14.87 5.48
C ALA A 171 -1.94 -15.43 4.97
N PRO A 172 -2.58 -14.79 3.99
CA PRO A 172 -3.83 -15.27 3.40
C PRO A 172 -3.62 -16.51 2.52
N VAL A 173 -2.49 -16.60 1.81
CA VAL A 173 -2.17 -17.61 0.81
C VAL A 173 -0.69 -17.95 0.93
N SER A 174 -0.35 -19.22 1.16
CA SER A 174 1.05 -19.69 1.33
C SER A 174 1.57 -20.52 0.14
N SER A 175 0.78 -20.62 -0.92
CA SER A 175 1.12 -21.32 -2.16
C SER A 175 1.18 -20.34 -3.33
N LEU A 176 1.90 -20.70 -4.39
CA LEU A 176 1.91 -19.96 -5.66
C LEU A 176 0.50 -19.90 -6.27
N GLY A 177 -0.24 -18.81 -6.03
CA GLY A 177 -1.66 -18.77 -6.36
C GLY A 177 -2.28 -17.38 -6.47
N VAL A 178 -1.54 -16.31 -6.13
CA VAL A 178 -1.98 -14.93 -6.36
C VAL A 178 -1.23 -14.37 -7.55
N THR A 179 -1.97 -13.90 -8.55
CA THR A 179 -1.42 -13.23 -9.73
C THR A 179 -1.55 -11.72 -9.58
N TYR A 180 -0.51 -10.99 -9.97
CA TYR A 180 -0.45 -9.54 -9.92
C TYR A 180 -0.21 -9.03 -11.34
N ILE A 181 -1.09 -8.18 -11.81
CA ILE A 181 -0.98 -7.46 -13.08
C ILE A 181 -0.76 -6.00 -12.71
N VAL A 182 0.48 -5.56 -12.72
CA VAL A 182 0.82 -4.15 -12.56
C VAL A 182 0.78 -3.49 -13.92
N PHE A 183 0.19 -2.29 -13.99
CA PHE A 183 0.15 -1.47 -15.20
C PHE A 183 1.15 -0.33 -15.06
N PRO A 184 2.38 -0.45 -15.59
CA PRO A 184 3.43 0.53 -15.36
C PRO A 184 3.08 1.89 -15.97
N ARG A 185 3.54 2.96 -15.32
CA ARG A 185 3.36 4.36 -15.78
C ARG A 185 1.88 4.78 -15.84
N THR A 186 1.08 4.29 -14.91
CA THR A 186 -0.36 4.61 -14.81
C THR A 186 -0.73 5.34 -13.53
N SER A 187 0.24 5.60 -12.64
CA SER A 187 0.01 6.37 -11.42
C SER A 187 -0.76 7.67 -11.70
N GLY A 188 -1.91 7.81 -11.04
CA GLY A 188 -2.65 9.07 -11.00
C GLY A 188 -2.03 10.10 -10.05
N THR A 189 -2.75 11.18 -9.79
CA THR A 189 -2.38 12.17 -8.77
C THR A 189 -2.41 11.54 -7.39
N TRP A 190 -1.34 11.75 -6.60
CA TRP A 190 -1.24 11.21 -5.26
C TRP A 190 -2.13 11.98 -4.28
N LYS A 191 -3.15 11.28 -3.75
CA LYS A 191 -4.16 11.82 -2.84
C LYS A 191 -4.72 10.69 -1.96
N ALA A 192 -5.56 11.05 -1.01
CA ALA A 192 -6.30 10.06 -0.22
C ALA A 192 -7.04 9.06 -1.13
N PRO A 193 -7.04 7.75 -0.80
CA PRO A 193 -7.64 6.74 -1.66
C PRO A 193 -9.10 6.99 -2.03
N ASP A 194 -9.39 6.85 -3.32
CA ASP A 194 -10.72 6.83 -3.90
C ASP A 194 -10.91 5.50 -4.61
N TYR A 195 -11.51 4.54 -3.90
CA TYR A 195 -11.59 3.17 -4.40
C TYR A 195 -12.49 3.02 -5.63
N SER A 196 -13.49 3.90 -5.79
CA SER A 196 -14.33 3.89 -6.98
C SER A 196 -13.52 4.34 -8.19
N SER A 197 -12.73 5.40 -8.04
CA SER A 197 -11.82 5.85 -9.10
C SER A 197 -10.79 4.78 -9.44
N TRP A 198 -10.20 4.10 -8.45
CA TRP A 198 -9.24 3.01 -8.69
C TRP A 198 -9.87 1.83 -9.42
N LYS A 199 -11.10 1.45 -9.06
CA LYS A 199 -11.87 0.41 -9.77
C LYS A 199 -12.08 0.80 -11.23
N THR A 200 -12.50 2.04 -11.50
CA THR A 200 -12.71 2.55 -12.87
C THR A 200 -11.42 2.51 -13.69
N GLU A 201 -10.31 3.01 -13.16
CA GLU A 201 -9.03 3.01 -13.88
C GLU A 201 -8.49 1.59 -14.10
N CYS A 202 -8.58 0.71 -13.10
CA CYS A 202 -8.20 -0.70 -13.28
C CYS A 202 -9.07 -1.39 -14.33
N ALA A 203 -10.39 -1.16 -14.34
CA ALA A 203 -11.30 -1.72 -15.34
C ALA A 203 -10.87 -1.34 -16.76
N LYS A 204 -10.62 -0.04 -16.98
CA LYS A 204 -10.13 0.48 -18.27
C LYS A 204 -8.81 -0.19 -18.69
N LEU A 205 -7.85 -0.31 -17.77
CA LEU A 205 -6.54 -0.90 -18.04
C LEU A 205 -6.63 -2.41 -18.32
N ILE A 206 -7.55 -3.10 -17.67
CA ILE A 206 -7.86 -4.51 -17.94
C ILE A 206 -8.49 -4.66 -19.34
N ASP A 207 -9.41 -3.78 -19.73
CA ASP A 207 -10.02 -3.79 -21.06
C ASP A 207 -9.00 -3.57 -22.17
N GLU A 208 -7.98 -2.73 -21.93
CA GLU A 208 -6.87 -2.52 -22.87
C GLU A 208 -6.03 -3.78 -23.13
N ILE A 209 -6.10 -4.81 -22.28
CA ILE A 209 -5.37 -6.08 -22.41
C ILE A 209 -6.28 -7.30 -22.65
N GLY A 210 -7.54 -7.07 -23.03
CA GLY A 210 -8.48 -8.14 -23.41
C GLY A 210 -9.69 -8.30 -22.49
N GLY A 211 -9.80 -7.51 -21.42
CA GLY A 211 -10.96 -7.51 -20.53
C GLY A 211 -10.98 -8.65 -19.51
N LEU A 212 -12.10 -8.76 -18.79
CA LEU A 212 -12.34 -9.86 -17.85
C LEU A 212 -12.84 -11.10 -18.58
N GLY A 213 -12.29 -12.26 -18.23
CA GLY A 213 -12.81 -13.55 -18.67
C GLY A 213 -14.18 -13.86 -18.05
N GLU A 214 -14.90 -14.81 -18.67
CA GLU A 214 -16.17 -15.31 -18.15
C GLU A 214 -16.02 -15.80 -16.69
N GLY A 215 -16.98 -15.44 -15.83
CA GLY A 215 -16.97 -15.79 -14.40
C GLY A 215 -16.13 -14.85 -13.52
N TYR A 216 -15.15 -14.14 -14.08
CA TYR A 216 -14.31 -13.21 -13.30
C TYR A 216 -15.06 -11.92 -12.95
N LYS A 217 -14.85 -11.43 -11.73
CA LYS A 217 -15.49 -10.19 -11.25
C LYS A 217 -14.46 -9.20 -10.71
N LEU A 218 -14.54 -7.97 -11.19
CA LEU A 218 -13.81 -6.85 -10.60
C LEU A 218 -14.46 -6.44 -9.28
N HIS A 219 -13.67 -6.54 -8.21
CA HIS A 219 -14.10 -6.27 -6.85
C HIS A 219 -14.40 -4.79 -6.62
N GLU A 220 -15.34 -4.53 -5.72
CA GLU A 220 -15.70 -3.20 -5.27
C GLU A 220 -15.42 -3.05 -3.77
N TRP A 221 -14.51 -2.13 -3.45
CA TRP A 221 -14.09 -1.88 -2.09
C TRP A 221 -15.06 -0.92 -1.40
N SER A 222 -15.70 -1.39 -0.33
CA SER A 222 -16.50 -0.53 0.56
C SER A 222 -15.61 0.33 1.45
N ASN A 223 -16.05 1.52 1.86
CA ASN A 223 -15.30 2.27 2.88
C ASN A 223 -15.44 1.60 4.26
N THR A 224 -14.32 1.20 4.85
CA THR A 224 -14.25 0.58 6.18
C THR A 224 -13.56 1.46 7.23
N LEU A 225 -13.20 2.70 6.87
CA LEU A 225 -12.58 3.64 7.80
C LEU A 225 -13.51 3.92 8.99
N PRO A 226 -12.94 4.14 10.19
CA PRO A 226 -13.73 4.51 11.35
C PRO A 226 -14.46 5.83 11.11
N LYS A 227 -15.68 5.94 11.64
CA LYS A 227 -16.40 7.21 11.64
C LYS A 227 -15.70 8.17 12.62
N ILE A 228 -15.20 9.28 12.11
CA ILE A 228 -14.64 10.34 12.94
C ILE A 228 -15.82 11.15 13.51
N SER A 229 -16.15 10.95 14.78
CA SER A 229 -17.08 11.84 15.46
C SER A 229 -16.43 13.21 15.57
N LYS A 230 -17.03 14.23 14.94
CA LYS A 230 -16.79 15.62 15.32
C LYS A 230 -17.44 15.81 16.69
N GLU A 231 -16.73 15.49 17.77
CA GLU A 231 -17.14 15.99 19.08
C GLU A 231 -17.13 17.53 18.97
N LYS A 232 -18.30 18.12 19.24
CA LYS A 232 -18.54 19.56 19.25
C LYS A 232 -17.88 20.22 20.45
#